data_AF-A0A1G1ZNK2-F1
#
_entry.id   AF-A0A1G1ZNK2-F1
#
_cell.length_a   1.000
_cell.length_b   1.000
_cell.length_c   1.000
_cell.angle_alpha   90.00
_cell.angle_beta   90.00
_cell.angle_gamma   90.00
#
_symmetry.space_group_name_H-M   'P 1'
#
loop_
_entity.id
_entity.type
_entity.pdbx_description
1 polymer ?
#
loop_
_entity_poly.entity_id
_entity_poly.type
_entity_poly.pdbx_seq_one_letter_code
_entity_poly.pdbx_strand_id
1 'polypeptide(L)' 'MSFKPNPLEPAFKFVIRIEEVKKLSEWKETHRCRYRGKTGGAIGGKITYCFTPTTIGTIIRVECACGKDIDLTDYDGW' A
#
# COMPACT_ATOMS: atom_id res chain seq x y z
N MET A 1 -24.37 -12.80 26.64
CA MET A 1 -24.12 -11.38 26.32
C MET A 1 -23.62 -11.30 24.88
N SER A 2 -24.40 -10.70 23.97
CA SER A 2 -23.98 -10.54 22.58
C SER A 2 -23.21 -9.22 22.44
N PHE A 3 -21.92 -9.30 22.11
CA PHE A 3 -21.13 -8.14 21.73
C PHE A 3 -21.67 -7.62 20.40
N LYS A 4 -22.45 -6.54 20.44
CA LYS A 4 -22.80 -5.81 19.23
C LYS A 4 -21.53 -5.06 18.80
N PRO A 5 -21.01 -5.28 17.58
CA PRO A 5 -19.88 -4.51 17.10
C PRO A 5 -20.24 -3.02 17.11
N ASN A 6 -19.29 -2.18 17.49
CA ASN A 6 -19.49 -0.75 17.61
C ASN A 6 -19.86 -0.18 16.21
N PRO A 7 -20.98 0.54 16.06
CA PRO A 7 -21.47 1.00 14.75
C PRO A 7 -20.56 2.02 14.03
N LEU A 8 -19.46 2.45 14.67
CA LEU A 8 -18.48 3.39 14.12
C LEU A 8 -17.18 2.73 13.65
N GLU A 9 -17.04 1.41 13.78
CA GLU A 9 -15.84 0.73 13.29
C GLU A 9 -15.94 0.47 11.79
N PRO A 10 -14.89 0.82 11.00
CA PRO A 10 -14.90 0.58 9.58
C PRO A 10 -14.94 -0.92 9.29
N ALA A 11 -15.83 -1.34 8.39
CA ALA A 11 -16.00 -2.75 8.02
C ALA A 11 -14.73 -3.40 7.44
N PHE A 12 -13.80 -2.58 6.93
CA PHE A 12 -12.52 -3.04 6.38
C PHE A 12 -11.37 -2.16 6.87
N LYS A 13 -10.34 -2.81 7.43
CA LYS A 13 -9.10 -2.17 7.86
C LYS A 13 -7.96 -2.69 6.99
N PHE A 14 -7.41 -1.81 6.16
CA PHE A 14 -6.23 -2.10 5.36
C PHE A 14 -4.98 -1.69 6.14
N VAL A 15 -4.05 -2.63 6.31
CA VAL A 15 -2.81 -2.42 7.07
C VAL A 15 -1.64 -2.88 6.21
N ILE A 16 -0.60 -2.05 6.14
CA ILE A 16 0.67 -2.40 5.53
C ILE A 16 1.61 -2.83 6.67
N ARG A 17 2.16 -4.03 6.58
CA ARG A 17 3.09 -4.58 7.58
C ARG A 17 4.49 -3.97 7.42
N ILE A 18 5.31 -4.13 8.46
CA ILE A 18 6.68 -3.58 8.49
C ILE A 18 7.52 -4.10 7.33
N GLU A 19 7.36 -5.37 6.94
CA GLU A 19 8.11 -6.00 5.84
C GLU A 19 7.77 -5.37 4.49
N GLU A 20 6.49 -5.11 4.25
CA GLU A 20 6.00 -4.43 3.05
C GLU A 20 6.46 -2.97 3.01
N VAL A 21 6.52 -2.30 4.18
CA VAL A 21 7.10 -0.94 4.30
C VAL A 21 8.59 -0.95 3.97
N LYS A 22 9.35 -1.97 4.37
CA LYS A 22 10.77 -2.11 4.01
C LYS A 22 10.93 -2.25 2.50
N LYS A 23 10.22 -3.22 1.88
CA LYS A 23 10.19 -3.41 0.42
C LYS A 23 9.86 -2.11 -0.32
N LEU A 24 8.84 -1.39 0.14
CA LEU A 24 8.45 -0.11 -0.43
C LEU A 24 9.53 0.97 -0.26
N SER A 25 10.21 1.01 0.88
CA SER A 25 11.27 1.99 1.15
C SER A 25 12.49 1.75 0.26
N GLU A 26 12.92 0.49 0.14
CA GLU A 26 14.00 0.09 -0.76
C GLU A 26 13.67 0.40 -2.22
N TRP A 27 12.42 0.17 -2.62
CA TRP A 27 11.95 0.56 -3.94
C TRP A 27 11.99 2.07 -4.11
N LYS A 28 11.50 2.88 -3.17
CA LYS A 28 11.56 4.36 -3.26
C LYS A 28 12.99 4.89 -3.44
N GLU A 29 13.95 4.27 -2.76
CA GLU A 29 15.38 4.63 -2.81
C GLU A 29 15.99 4.31 -4.18
N THR A 30 15.74 3.11 -4.69
CA THR A 30 16.32 2.59 -5.95
C THR A 30 15.56 3.06 -7.20
N HIS A 31 14.28 3.42 -7.05
CA HIS A 31 13.38 3.77 -8.13
C HIS A 31 13.73 5.13 -8.75
N ARG A 32 14.48 5.08 -9.85
CA ARG A 32 14.80 6.25 -10.68
C ARG A 32 13.59 6.64 -11.53
N CYS A 33 12.93 7.73 -11.16
CA CYS A 33 11.87 8.36 -11.95
C CYS A 33 11.98 9.89 -11.93
N ARG A 34 11.27 10.55 -12.85
CA ARG A 34 11.20 12.02 -12.96
C ARG A 34 10.72 12.71 -11.68
N TYR A 35 10.00 11.98 -10.82
CA TYR A 35 9.43 12.45 -9.57
C TYR A 35 10.31 12.13 -8.34
N ARG A 36 11.48 11.50 -8.51
CA ARG A 36 12.44 11.25 -7.40
C ARG A 36 12.95 12.58 -6.84
N GLY A 37 12.88 12.76 -5.51
CA GLY A 37 13.28 13.99 -4.83
C GLY A 37 12.39 15.21 -5.10
N LYS A 38 11.22 15.03 -5.75
CA LYS A 38 10.26 16.12 -6.01
C LYS A 38 8.99 15.91 -5.20
N THR A 39 8.41 17.00 -4.72
CA THR A 39 7.07 17.01 -4.15
C THR A 39 6.09 16.55 -5.24
N GLY A 40 5.33 15.48 -4.96
CA GLY A 40 4.43 14.88 -5.95
C GLY A 40 3.26 15.79 -6.28
N GLY A 41 2.97 16.05 -7.57
CA GLY A 41 1.75 16.73 -8.03
C GLY A 41 1.35 18.02 -7.27
N ALA A 42 0.10 18.46 -7.45
CA ALA A 42 -0.44 19.64 -6.77
C ALA A 42 -0.78 19.41 -5.28
N ILE A 43 -0.79 18.16 -4.83
CA ILE A 43 -1.25 17.74 -3.49
C ILE A 43 -0.26 16.84 -2.74
N GLY A 44 1.00 16.77 -3.16
CA GLY A 44 1.99 15.84 -2.59
C GLY A 44 1.84 14.39 -3.09
N GLY A 45 0.81 14.09 -3.90
CA GLY A 45 0.52 12.76 -4.43
C GLY A 45 1.55 12.30 -5.46
N LYS A 46 2.46 11.42 -5.04
CA LYS A 46 3.40 10.71 -5.94
C LYS A 46 3.12 9.20 -6.01
N ILE A 47 2.43 8.68 -5.00
CA ILE A 47 2.31 7.25 -4.77
C ILE A 47 0.84 6.92 -4.50
N THR A 48 0.34 5.92 -5.21
CA THR A 48 -1.03 5.39 -5.08
C THR A 48 -0.94 4.00 -4.45
N TYR A 49 -1.70 3.77 -3.38
CA TYR A 49 -1.83 2.44 -2.76
C TYR A 49 -3.12 1.79 -3.23
N CYS A 50 -3.00 0.58 -3.79
CA CYS A 50 -4.12 -0.20 -4.31
C CYS A 50 -4.21 -1.50 -3.49
N PHE A 51 -5.28 -1.61 -2.70
CA PHE A 51 -5.58 -2.81 -1.92
C PHE A 51 -6.67 -3.61 -2.64
N THR A 52 -6.36 -4.84 -3.03
CA THR A 52 -7.33 -5.75 -3.65
C THR A 52 -7.60 -6.90 -2.69
N PRO A 53 -8.66 -6.82 -1.86
CA PRO A 53 -9.05 -7.93 -1.00
C PRO A 53 -9.55 -9.09 -1.86
N THR A 54 -9.04 -10.28 -1.60
CA THR A 54 -9.42 -11.54 -2.24
C THR A 54 -9.83 -12.56 -1.17
N THR A 55 -10.43 -13.68 -1.56
CA THR A 55 -10.87 -14.73 -0.62
C THR A 55 -9.72 -15.35 0.19
N ILE A 56 -8.49 -15.26 -0.30
CA ILE A 56 -7.28 -15.88 0.29
C ILE A 56 -6.32 -14.89 0.95
N GLY A 57 -6.60 -13.58 0.85
CA GLY A 57 -5.69 -12.55 1.33
C GLY A 57 -5.91 -11.20 0.66
N THR A 58 -5.04 -10.24 0.90
CA THR A 58 -5.10 -8.91 0.26
C THR A 58 -3.86 -8.70 -0.60
N ILE A 59 -4.06 -8.41 -1.88
CA ILE A 59 -2.99 -8.01 -2.79
C ILE A 59 -2.75 -6.52 -2.58
N ILE A 60 -1.49 -6.13 -2.39
CA ILE A 60 -1.10 -4.75 -2.11
C ILE A 60 -0.17 -4.29 -3.22
N ARG A 61 -0.65 -3.40 -4.07
CA ARG A 61 0.11 -2.82 -5.17
C ARG A 61 0.33 -1.34 -4.94
N VAL A 62 1.53 -0.87 -5.18
CA VAL A 62 1.89 0.54 -5.04
C VAL A 62 2.38 1.09 -6.36
N GLU A 63 1.70 2.12 -6.87
CA GLU A 63 2.01 2.76 -8.13
C GLU A 63 2.67 4.13 -7.89
N CYS A 64 3.77 4.40 -8.59
CA CYS A 64 4.35 5.73 -8.68
C CYS A 64 3.71 6.48 -9.84
N ALA A 65 3.54 7.80 -9.69
CA ALA A 65 3.00 8.69 -10.72
C ALA A 65 3.75 8.66 -12.08
N CYS A 66 4.91 8.01 -12.17
CA CYS A 66 5.57 7.74 -13.45
C CYS A 66 4.99 6.52 -14.21
N GLY A 67 3.99 5.84 -13.67
CA GLY A 67 3.35 4.65 -14.25
C GLY A 67 4.04 3.32 -13.94
N LYS A 68 5.06 3.34 -13.07
CA LYS A 68 5.71 2.11 -12.58
C LYS A 68 5.13 1.74 -11.24
N ASP A 69 4.98 0.45 -11.01
CA ASP A 69 4.45 -0.09 -9.78
C ASP A 69 5.36 -1.14 -9.14
N ILE A 70 5.05 -1.46 -7.90
CA ILE A 70 5.62 -2.56 -7.13
C ILE A 70 4.49 -3.32 -6.46
N ASP A 71 4.56 -4.65 -6.54
CA ASP A 71 3.74 -5.54 -5.72
C ASP A 71 4.41 -5.71 -4.34
N LEU A 72 3.66 -5.42 -3.29
CA LEU A 72 4.08 -5.57 -1.90
C LEU A 72 3.44 -6.81 -1.26
N THR A 73 2.64 -7.56 -2.00
CA THR A 73 1.90 -8.71 -1.48
C THR A 73 2.87 -9.72 -0.87
N ASP A 74 2.59 -10.08 0.38
CA ASP A 74 3.35 -11.08 1.10
C ASP A 74 2.80 -12.48 0.77
N TYR A 75 3.49 -13.20 -0.10
CA TYR A 75 3.13 -14.57 -0.50
C TYR A 75 3.79 -15.65 0.37
N ASP A 76 4.70 -15.27 1.28
CA ASP A 76 5.54 -16.21 2.06
C ASP A 76 4.93 -16.56 3.43
N GLY A 77 3.87 -15.85 3.85
CA GLY A 77 3.17 -16.07 5.12
C GLY A 77 2.03 -17.09 5.08
N TRP A 78 2.17 -18.22 4.36
CA TRP A 78 1.20 -19.32 4.27
C TRP A 78 1.66 -20.57 5.02
#